data_AF-A0A9C9EP54-F1
#
_entry.id   AF-A0A9C9EP54-F1
#
_cell.length_a   1.000
_cell.length_b   1.000
_cell.length_c   1.000
_cell.angle_alpha   90.00
_cell.angle_beta   90.00
_cell.angle_gamma   90.00
#
_symmetry.space_group_name_H-M   'P 1'
#
loop_
_entity.id
_entity.type
_entity.pdbx_description
1 polymer ?
#
loop_
_entity_poly.entity_id
_entity_poly.type
_entity_poly.pdbx_seq_one_letter_code
_entity_poly.pdbx_strand_id
1 'polypeptide(L)'
;MGVDIPNNYPFVGRDFNVTRAGIHADGCIKNEEIYNIFDTTKILNKPYGVAVTDKSGVAGIALWYNQYLGLEGEKAIDKKHPGVAEIYKWVMEQYDQKRTTAISPEELIELGKKHLGDYFK
;
A
#
# COMPACT_ATOMS: atom_id res chain seq x y z
N MET A 1 1.39 22.51 21.13
CA MET A 1 2.07 21.35 21.76
C MET A 1 2.51 20.45 20.63
N GLY A 2 3.71 20.69 20.10
CA GLY A 2 4.24 19.99 18.92
C GLY A 2 5.00 18.74 19.33
N VAL A 3 4.26 17.66 19.54
CA VAL A 3 4.84 16.33 19.75
C VAL A 3 4.45 15.45 18.58
N ASP A 4 5.44 14.80 17.97
CA ASP A 4 5.21 13.87 16.87
C ASP A 4 4.45 12.64 17.39
N ILE A 5 3.32 12.36 16.76
CA ILE A 5 2.49 11.20 17.07
C ILE A 5 3.19 9.96 16.49
N PRO A 6 3.51 8.94 17.31
CA PRO A 6 4.07 7.69 16.81
C PRO A 6 3.16 7.06 15.75
N ASN A 7 3.74 6.48 14.70
CA ASN A 7 2.95 5.93 13.59
C ASN A 7 1.97 4.84 14.04
N ASN A 8 2.28 4.04 15.05
CA ASN A 8 1.38 3.00 15.59
C ASN A 8 0.49 3.48 16.75
N TYR A 9 0.43 4.80 17.01
CA TYR A 9 -0.35 5.33 18.12
C TYR A 9 -1.84 5.03 17.90
N PRO A 10 -2.55 4.42 18.88
CA PRO A 10 -3.94 4.07 18.71
C PRO A 10 -4.79 5.26 18.24
N PHE A 11 -5.67 5.00 17.27
CA PHE A 11 -6.65 5.94 16.69
C PHE A 11 -6.09 7.10 15.84
N VAL A 12 -4.86 7.57 16.08
CA VAL A 12 -4.33 8.78 15.40
C VAL A 12 -2.99 8.57 14.70
N GLY A 13 -2.25 7.52 15.02
CA GLY A 13 -0.99 7.18 14.35
C GLY A 13 -1.22 6.73 12.91
N ARG A 14 -0.34 7.08 11.98
CA ARG A 14 -0.49 6.75 10.55
C ARG A 14 -0.75 5.25 10.26
N ASP A 15 -0.16 4.37 11.05
CA ASP A 15 -0.17 2.92 10.89
C ASP A 15 -1.15 2.21 11.84
N PHE A 16 -2.04 2.93 12.53
CA PHE A 16 -2.90 2.35 13.57
C PHE A 16 -3.86 1.26 13.06
N ASN A 17 -4.20 1.30 11.77
CA ASN A 17 -5.09 0.36 11.09
C ASN A 17 -4.37 -0.50 10.03
N VAL A 18 -3.03 -0.54 10.04
CA VAL A 18 -2.25 -1.33 9.07
C VAL A 18 -2.21 -2.79 9.51
N THR A 19 -2.87 -3.67 8.75
CA THR A 19 -2.82 -5.11 8.99
C THR A 19 -1.56 -5.72 8.38
N ARG A 20 -0.82 -6.49 9.18
CA ARG A 20 0.36 -7.26 8.75
C ARG A 20 0.10 -8.75 8.96
N ALA A 21 -0.53 -9.40 8.00
CA ALA A 21 -0.60 -10.86 7.94
C ALA A 21 -0.57 -11.32 6.48
N GLY A 22 0.50 -12.02 6.11
CA GLY A 22 0.88 -12.38 4.74
C GLY A 22 0.11 -13.54 4.12
N ILE A 23 -1.21 -13.59 4.27
CA ILE A 23 -2.06 -14.58 3.59
C ILE A 23 -3.33 -13.87 3.09
N HIS A 24 -3.38 -13.65 1.76
CA HIS A 24 -4.57 -13.35 0.91
C HIS A 24 -4.80 -11.91 0.41
N ALA A 25 -3.93 -11.40 -0.46
CA ALA A 25 -4.27 -10.29 -1.36
C ALA A 25 -5.49 -10.60 -2.29
N ASP A 26 -5.79 -11.88 -2.54
CA ASP A 26 -6.96 -12.31 -3.30
C ASP A 26 -8.30 -12.18 -2.54
N GLY A 27 -8.27 -12.07 -1.20
CA GLY A 27 -9.47 -11.92 -0.37
C GLY A 27 -9.99 -10.48 -0.30
N CYS A 28 -9.09 -9.49 -0.29
CA CYS A 28 -9.45 -8.08 -0.18
C CYS A 28 -10.22 -7.54 -1.40
N ILE A 29 -10.06 -8.14 -2.57
CA ILE A 29 -10.84 -7.79 -3.78
C ILE A 29 -12.30 -8.27 -3.68
N LYS A 30 -12.64 -9.17 -2.73
CA LYS A 30 -13.96 -9.80 -2.64
C LYS A 30 -14.80 -9.44 -1.41
N ASN A 31 -14.24 -8.89 -0.33
CA ASN A 31 -15.05 -8.40 0.80
C ASN A 31 -14.29 -7.48 1.77
N GLU A 32 -14.72 -6.23 1.85
CA GLU A 32 -14.18 -5.17 2.72
C GLU A 32 -14.40 -5.44 4.23
N GLU A 33 -15.43 -6.23 4.57
CA GLU A 33 -15.82 -6.58 5.96
C GLU A 33 -14.89 -7.61 6.64
N ILE A 34 -14.00 -8.28 5.91
CA ILE A 34 -13.11 -9.29 6.54
C ILE A 34 -11.96 -8.63 7.32
N TYR A 35 -11.66 -7.35 7.05
CA TYR A 35 -10.49 -6.68 7.63
C TYR A 35 -10.81 -5.38 8.37
N ASN A 36 -11.99 -4.81 8.15
CA ASN A 36 -12.48 -3.68 8.92
C ASN A 36 -13.81 -4.05 9.56
N ILE A 37 -13.87 -3.98 10.90
CA ILE A 37 -15.12 -4.24 11.64
C ILE A 37 -16.18 -3.14 11.40
N PHE A 38 -15.82 -2.03 10.75
CA PHE A 38 -16.69 -0.95 10.28
C PHE A 38 -16.05 -0.16 9.14
N ASP A 39 -16.87 0.50 8.31
CA ASP A 39 -16.44 1.31 7.16
C ASP A 39 -15.61 2.54 7.59
N THR A 40 -14.28 2.43 7.54
CA THR A 40 -13.36 3.51 7.98
C THR A 40 -13.36 4.70 7.02
N THR A 41 -13.75 4.52 5.76
CA THR A 41 -13.90 5.61 4.80
C THR A 41 -15.08 6.48 5.21
N LYS A 42 -16.23 5.87 5.49
CA LYS A 42 -17.46 6.57 5.89
C LYS A 42 -17.40 7.15 7.29
N ILE A 43 -16.71 6.49 8.22
CA ILE A 43 -16.70 6.88 9.63
C ILE A 43 -15.51 7.79 9.96
N LEU A 44 -14.35 7.58 9.34
CA LEU A 44 -13.10 8.24 9.72
C LEU A 44 -12.46 9.04 8.58
N ASN A 45 -13.07 9.06 7.39
CA ASN A 45 -12.50 9.64 6.17
C ASN A 45 -11.08 9.14 5.88
N LYS A 46 -10.80 7.88 6.24
CA LYS A 46 -9.51 7.22 6.02
C LYS A 46 -9.75 5.87 5.34
N PRO A 47 -9.37 5.72 4.06
CA PRO A 47 -9.46 4.44 3.37
C PRO A 47 -8.48 3.43 4.01
N TYR A 48 -8.77 2.14 3.84
CA TYR A 48 -7.90 1.07 4.33
C TYR A 48 -6.51 1.13 3.67
N GLY A 49 -5.46 0.84 4.42
CA GLY A 49 -4.10 0.75 3.91
C GLY A 49 -3.71 -0.69 3.58
N VAL A 50 -3.06 -0.91 2.45
CA VAL A 50 -2.54 -2.23 2.06
C VAL A 50 -1.03 -2.28 2.33
N ALA A 51 -0.54 -3.32 3.02
CA ALA A 51 0.90 -3.56 3.12
C ALA A 51 1.42 -4.23 1.84
N VAL A 52 2.59 -3.81 1.34
CA VAL A 52 3.25 -4.45 0.19
C VAL A 52 4.23 -5.53 0.66
N THR A 53 4.00 -6.77 0.24
CA THR A 53 4.87 -7.92 0.45
C THR A 53 4.99 -8.79 -0.82
N ASP A 54 5.73 -9.89 -0.76
CA ASP A 54 5.78 -10.94 -1.80
C ASP A 54 4.40 -11.53 -2.16
N LYS A 55 3.35 -11.27 -1.36
CA LYS A 55 1.98 -11.74 -1.60
C LYS A 55 1.08 -10.72 -2.28
N SER A 56 1.52 -9.47 -2.46
CA SER A 56 0.65 -8.39 -2.95
C SER A 56 0.39 -8.46 -4.46
N GLY A 57 1.33 -8.99 -5.24
CA GLY A 57 1.26 -8.99 -6.70
C GLY A 57 1.24 -7.58 -7.32
N VAL A 58 1.23 -7.50 -8.65
CA VAL A 58 1.18 -6.21 -9.39
C VAL A 58 -0.08 -5.39 -9.09
N ALA A 59 -1.21 -6.06 -8.81
CA ALA A 59 -2.46 -5.39 -8.50
C ALA A 59 -2.43 -4.71 -7.12
N GLY A 60 -1.86 -5.37 -6.10
CA GLY A 60 -1.71 -4.78 -4.77
C GLY A 60 -0.74 -3.59 -4.77
N ILE A 61 0.32 -3.66 -5.57
CA ILE A 61 1.26 -2.55 -5.74
C ILE A 61 0.59 -1.35 -6.43
N ALA A 62 -0.13 -1.57 -7.53
CA ALA A 62 -0.88 -0.50 -8.21
C ALA A 62 -1.92 0.13 -7.29
N LEU A 63 -2.65 -0.68 -6.51
CA LEU A 63 -3.61 -0.20 -5.52
C LEU A 63 -2.95 0.70 -4.48
N TRP A 64 -1.79 0.29 -3.94
CA TRP A 64 -1.04 1.09 -2.97
C TRP A 64 -0.69 2.47 -3.51
N TYR A 65 -0.16 2.56 -4.73
CA TYR A 65 0.20 3.85 -5.33
C TYR A 65 -1.03 4.71 -5.64
N ASN A 66 -2.12 4.11 -6.12
CA ASN A 66 -3.36 4.84 -6.36
C ASN A 66 -3.92 5.44 -5.07
N GLN A 67 -3.88 4.70 -3.97
CA GLN A 67 -4.28 5.20 -2.65
C GLN A 67 -3.33 6.29 -2.14
N TYR A 68 -2.01 6.08 -2.26
CA TYR A 68 -1.00 7.03 -1.80
C TYR A 68 -1.07 8.37 -2.55
N LEU A 69 -1.33 8.34 -3.86
CA LEU A 69 -1.39 9.51 -4.73
C LEU A 69 -2.81 10.10 -4.89
N GLY A 70 -3.83 9.45 -4.33
CA GLY A 70 -5.23 9.86 -4.49
C GLY A 70 -5.72 9.80 -5.94
N LEU A 71 -5.29 8.77 -6.69
CA LEU A 71 -5.66 8.58 -8.10
C LEU A 71 -6.88 7.67 -8.23
N GLU A 72 -7.86 8.11 -9.01
CA GLU A 72 -9.13 7.41 -9.23
C GLU A 72 -9.55 7.44 -10.71
N GLY A 73 -10.43 6.50 -11.09
CA GLY A 73 -11.00 6.42 -12.44
C GLY A 73 -9.94 6.30 -13.53
N GLU A 74 -10.05 7.14 -14.56
CA GLU A 74 -9.12 7.16 -15.70
C GLU A 74 -7.70 7.62 -15.34
N LYS A 75 -7.50 8.26 -14.18
CA LYS A 75 -6.19 8.71 -13.70
C LYS A 75 -5.47 7.63 -12.89
N ALA A 76 -6.14 6.52 -12.57
CA ALA A 76 -5.57 5.43 -11.81
C ALA A 76 -4.46 4.73 -12.59
N ILE A 77 -3.38 4.39 -11.89
CA ILE A 77 -2.29 3.57 -12.40
C ILE A 77 -2.85 2.15 -12.63
N ASP A 78 -2.78 1.69 -13.88
CA ASP A 78 -3.15 0.31 -14.24
C ASP A 78 -2.06 -0.66 -13.76
N LYS A 79 -2.47 -1.85 -13.30
CA LYS A 79 -1.55 -2.92 -12.89
C LYS A 79 -0.61 -3.42 -13.99
N LYS A 80 -0.93 -3.14 -15.26
CA LYS A 80 -0.10 -3.42 -16.44
C LYS A 80 0.93 -2.33 -16.73
N HIS A 81 0.93 -1.24 -15.97
CA HIS A 81 1.91 -0.17 -16.15
C HIS A 81 3.34 -0.72 -15.99
N PRO A 82 4.27 -0.45 -16.91
CA PRO A 82 5.62 -1.01 -16.87
C PRO A 82 6.37 -0.67 -15.58
N GLY A 83 6.17 0.55 -15.06
CA GLY A 83 6.72 0.94 -13.75
C GLY A 83 6.23 0.07 -12.59
N VAL A 84 4.99 -0.40 -12.61
CA VAL A 84 4.46 -1.31 -11.57
C VAL A 84 5.13 -2.69 -11.68
N ALA A 85 5.39 -3.16 -12.90
CA ALA A 85 6.09 -4.43 -13.13
C ALA A 85 7.55 -4.39 -12.62
N GLU A 86 8.27 -3.28 -12.86
CA GLU A 86 9.63 -3.09 -12.34
C GLU A 86 9.66 -3.06 -10.81
N ILE A 87 8.70 -2.35 -10.19
CA ILE A 87 8.57 -2.30 -8.73
C ILE A 87 8.26 -3.69 -8.18
N TYR A 88 7.33 -4.43 -8.80
CA TYR A 88 7.01 -5.80 -8.42
C TYR A 88 8.24 -6.71 -8.46
N LYS A 89 9.05 -6.62 -9.51
CA LYS A 89 10.30 -7.37 -9.62
C LYS A 89 11.24 -7.05 -8.46
N TRP A 90 11.45 -5.78 -8.16
CA TRP A 90 12.28 -5.37 -7.02
C TRP A 90 11.75 -5.90 -5.68
N VAL A 91 10.42 -5.85 -5.47
CA VAL A 91 9.78 -6.41 -4.26
C VAL A 91 10.11 -7.90 -4.14
N MET A 92 9.93 -8.67 -5.21
CA MET A 92 10.24 -10.11 -5.20
C MET A 92 11.71 -10.37 -4.89
N GLU A 93 12.64 -9.60 -5.46
CA GLU A 93 14.07 -9.70 -5.18
C GLU A 93 14.41 -9.48 -3.69
N GLN A 94 13.69 -8.59 -2.98
CA GLN A 94 13.89 -8.40 -1.54
C GLN A 94 13.52 -9.65 -0.73
N TYR A 95 12.42 -10.32 -1.09
CA TYR A 95 11.97 -11.52 -0.38
C TYR A 95 12.78 -12.76 -0.76
N ASP A 96 13.28 -12.84 -1.99
CA ASP A 96 14.26 -13.84 -2.39
C ASP A 96 15.55 -13.71 -1.56
N GLN A 97 15.93 -12.48 -1.19
CA GLN A 97 17.01 -12.17 -0.25
C GLN A 97 16.64 -12.34 1.23
N LYS A 98 15.58 -13.09 1.53
CA LYS A 98 15.13 -13.43 2.89
C LYS A 98 14.67 -12.24 3.73
N ARG A 99 14.23 -11.14 3.12
CA ARG A 99 13.46 -10.11 3.84
C ARG A 99 12.23 -10.77 4.50
N THR A 100 11.97 -10.43 5.75
CA THR A 100 10.81 -10.92 6.54
C THR A 100 9.81 -9.83 6.90
N THR A 101 10.15 -8.57 6.62
CA THR A 101 9.32 -7.40 6.88
C THR A 101 8.57 -6.95 5.63
N ALA A 102 7.48 -6.18 5.81
CA ALA A 102 6.82 -5.50 4.69
C ALA A 102 7.73 -4.43 4.07
N ILE A 103 7.50 -4.07 2.81
CA ILE A 103 8.16 -2.92 2.20
C ILE A 103 7.59 -1.65 2.83
N SER A 104 8.48 -0.77 3.27
CA SER A 104 8.09 0.47 3.93
C SER A 104 7.49 1.48 2.94
N PRO A 105 6.62 2.41 3.40
CA PRO A 105 6.14 3.51 2.58
C PRO A 105 7.28 4.33 1.95
N GLU A 106 8.37 4.56 2.68
CA GLU A 106 9.52 5.33 2.22
C GLU A 106 10.20 4.66 1.02
N GLU A 107 10.44 3.35 1.08
CA GLU A 107 10.98 2.57 -0.04
C GLU A 107 10.04 2.62 -1.25
N LEU A 108 8.73 2.49 -1.03
CA LEU A 108 7.74 2.55 -2.11
C LEU A 108 7.70 3.95 -2.75
N ILE A 109 7.85 5.02 -1.98
CA ILE A 109 7.92 6.39 -2.52
C ILE A 109 9.16 6.58 -3.38
N GLU A 110 10.33 6.11 -2.94
CA GLU A 110 11.57 6.20 -3.73
C GLU A 110 11.48 5.41 -5.03
N LEU A 111 10.94 4.19 -4.97
CA LEU A 111 10.67 3.37 -6.15
C LEU A 111 9.64 4.02 -7.08
N GLY A 112 8.60 4.62 -6.52
CA GLY A 112 7.57 5.35 -7.25
C GLY A 112 8.15 6.54 -8.01
N LYS A 113 8.97 7.37 -7.37
CA LYS A 113 9.68 8.48 -8.02
C LYS A 113 10.55 8.01 -9.19
N LYS A 114 11.18 6.83 -9.06
CA LYS A 114 12.07 6.26 -10.07
C LYS A 114 11.33 5.64 -11.25
N HIS A 115 10.25 4.89 -11.00
CA HIS A 115 9.59 4.04 -12.00
C HIS A 115 8.21 4.55 -12.43
N LEU A 116 7.61 5.47 -11.68
CA LEU A 116 6.31 6.09 -11.91
C LEU A 116 6.41 7.63 -11.91
N GLY A 117 7.55 8.17 -12.34
CA GLY A 117 7.88 9.60 -12.20
C GLY A 117 6.82 10.57 -12.73
N ASP A 118 6.06 10.18 -13.76
CA ASP A 118 4.96 10.99 -14.31
C ASP A 118 3.83 11.27 -13.31
N TYR A 119 3.70 10.43 -12.29
CA TYR A 119 2.68 10.53 -11.24
C TYR A 119 3.17 11.20 -9.95
N PHE A 120 4.48 11.42 -9.79
CA PHE A 120 5.11 11.97 -8.58
C PHE A 120 5.49 13.46 -8.71
N LYS A 121 4.73 14.22 -9.50
CA LYS A 121 4.96 15.66 -9.75
C LYS A 121 4.58 16.55 -8.58
#